data_AF-A0A951L0J9-F1
#
_entry.id   AF-A0A951L0J9-F1
#
_cell.length_a   1.000
_cell.length_b   1.000
_cell.length_c   1.000
_cell.angle_alpha   90.00
_cell.angle_beta   90.00
_cell.angle_gamma   90.00
#
_symmetry.space_group_name_H-M   'P 1'
#
loop_
_entity.id
_entity.type
_entity.pdbx_description
1 polymer ?
#
loop_
_entity_poly.entity_id
_entity_poly.type
_entity_poly.pdbx_seq_one_letter_code
_entity_poly.pdbx_strand_id
1 'polypeptide(L)' 'MTDQDEAMEMRARAERAREREARALEHERAAQRKAEAESDPDMAAVHRVEAETHARAARVHHTAVEFQARHALEHED' A
#
# COMPACT_ATOMS: atom_id res chain seq x y z
N MET A 1 -3.66 23.00 -20.67
CA MET A 1 -3.68 21.57 -20.32
C MET A 1 -5.04 21.08 -20.79
N THR A 2 -5.08 20.04 -21.62
CA THR A 2 -6.33 19.54 -22.20
C THR A 2 -6.96 18.51 -21.25
N ASP A 3 -8.28 18.42 -21.17
CA ASP A 3 -9.02 17.45 -20.32
C ASP A 3 -8.54 15.98 -20.50
N GLN A 4 -7.98 15.66 -21.67
CA GLN A 4 -7.34 14.38 -21.96
C GLN A 4 -6.05 14.12 -21.15
N ASP A 5 -5.28 15.15 -20.84
CA ASP A 5 -4.04 15.03 -20.06
C ASP A 5 -4.36 14.73 -18.59
N GLU A 6 -5.35 15.42 -18.02
CA GLU A 6 -5.82 15.18 -16.64
C GLU A 6 -6.40 13.77 -16.47
N ALA A 7 -7.26 13.34 -17.40
CA ALA A 7 -7.81 11.98 -17.37
C ALA A 7 -6.71 10.89 -17.45
N MET A 8 -5.62 11.16 -18.17
CA MET A 8 -4.48 10.25 -18.28
C MET A 8 -3.65 10.21 -16.98
N GLU A 9 -3.42 11.38 -16.37
CA GLU A 9 -2.71 11.48 -15.09
C GLU A 9 -3.48 10.79 -13.94
N MET A 10 -4.80 10.93 -13.89
CA MET A 10 -5.63 10.27 -12.88
C MET A 10 -5.62 8.75 -13.03
N ARG A 11 -5.70 8.22 -14.26
CA ARG A 11 -5.55 6.78 -14.51
C ARG A 11 -4.18 6.27 -14.05
N ALA A 12 -3.12 6.98 -14.41
CA ALA A 12 -1.77 6.62 -14.00
C ALA A 12 -1.61 6.67 -12.46
N ARG A 13 -2.28 7.62 -11.78
CA ARG A 13 -2.29 7.70 -10.31
C ARG A 13 -3.03 6.52 -9.69
N ALA A 14 -4.18 6.13 -10.23
CA ALA A 14 -4.93 4.97 -9.78
C ALA A 14 -4.18 3.64 -9.99
N GLU A 15 -3.48 3.48 -11.12
CA GLU A 15 -2.64 2.29 -11.35
C GLU A 15 -1.49 2.20 -10.35
N ARG A 16 -0.77 3.32 -10.13
CA ARG A 16 0.29 3.38 -9.12
C ARG A 16 -0.22 3.10 -7.70
N ALA A 17 -1.48 3.45 -7.40
CA ALA A 17 -2.12 3.11 -6.14
C ALA A 17 -2.23 1.59 -5.95
N ARG A 18 -2.78 0.91 -6.95
CA ARG A 18 -3.01 -0.54 -6.96
C ARG A 18 -1.69 -1.30 -6.90
N GLU A 19 -0.67 -0.86 -7.63
CA GLU A 19 0.66 -1.47 -7.57
C GLU A 19 1.28 -1.35 -6.17
N ARG A 20 1.15 -0.18 -5.52
CA ARG A 20 1.67 0.01 -4.16
C ARG A 20 0.97 -0.88 -3.16
N GLU A 21 -0.35 -1.00 -3.25
CA GLU A 21 -1.14 -1.90 -2.41
C GLU A 21 -0.73 -3.36 -2.61
N ALA A 22 -0.58 -3.81 -3.86
CA ALA A 22 -0.17 -5.18 -4.16
C ALA A 22 1.23 -5.51 -3.58
N ARG A 23 2.20 -4.60 -3.72
CA ARG A 23 3.54 -4.76 -3.13
C ARG A 23 3.49 -4.79 -1.60
N ALA A 24 2.65 -3.96 -1.00
CA ALA A 24 2.45 -3.92 0.43
C ALA A 24 1.94 -5.26 0.99
N LEU A 25 0.93 -5.85 0.33
CA LEU A 25 0.38 -7.16 0.68
C LEU A 25 1.42 -8.28 0.49
N GLU A 26 2.25 -8.19 -0.55
CA GLU A 26 3.34 -9.14 -0.76
C GLU A 26 4.38 -9.08 0.38
N HIS A 27 4.77 -7.87 0.80
CA HIS A 27 5.69 -7.66 1.92
C HIS A 27 5.13 -8.20 3.25
N GLU A 28 3.84 -7.98 3.54
CA GLU A 28 3.16 -8.54 4.71
C GLU A 28 3.27 -10.07 4.73
N ARG A 29 2.91 -10.73 3.62
CA ARG A 29 2.99 -12.19 3.49
C ARG A 29 4.43 -12.70 3.64
N ALA A 30 5.41 -11.98 3.10
CA ALA A 30 6.82 -12.37 3.20
C ALA A 30 7.34 -12.27 4.64
N ALA A 31 6.99 -11.20 5.35
CA ALA A 31 7.38 -11.01 6.74
C ALA A 31 6.71 -12.05 7.66
N GLN A 32 5.45 -12.39 7.40
CA GLN A 32 4.75 -13.45 8.13
C GLN A 32 5.41 -14.82 7.93
N ARG A 33 5.77 -15.19 6.70
CA ARG A 33 6.51 -16.43 6.43
C ARG A 33 7.88 -16.48 7.15
N LYS A 34 8.59 -15.35 7.24
CA LYS A 34 9.85 -15.27 7.98
C LYS A 34 9.64 -15.49 9.47
N ALA A 35 8.62 -14.86 10.05
CA ALA A 35 8.28 -15.05 11.45
C ALA A 35 7.89 -16.50 11.76
N GLU A 36 7.16 -17.17 10.86
CA GLU A 36 6.77 -18.58 11.01
C GLU A 36 7.96 -19.55 10.88
N ALA A 37 8.96 -19.19 10.07
CA ALA A 37 10.17 -19.98 9.89
C ALA A 37 11.26 -19.71 10.96
N GLU A 38 11.09 -18.67 11.77
CA GLU A 38 12.07 -18.28 12.79
C GLU A 38 11.96 -19.18 14.02
N SER A 39 13.10 -19.75 14.41
CA SER A 39 13.22 -20.69 15.53
C SER A 39 13.58 -20.00 16.85
N ASP A 40 14.14 -18.79 16.77
CA ASP A 40 14.39 -17.95 17.93
C ASP A 40 13.11 -17.15 18.28
N PRO A 41 12.53 -17.34 19.47
CA PRO A 41 11.28 -16.69 19.85
C PRO A 41 11.37 -15.15 19.92
N ASP A 42 12.55 -14.59 20.24
CA ASP A 42 12.75 -13.15 20.32
C ASP A 42 12.84 -12.54 18.91
N MET A 43 13.55 -13.21 18.00
CA MET A 43 13.58 -12.81 16.58
C MET A 43 12.22 -12.99 15.90
N ALA A 44 11.48 -14.04 16.24
CA ALA A 44 10.13 -14.25 15.74
C ALA A 44 9.16 -13.16 16.22
N ALA A 45 9.37 -12.60 17.42
CA ALA A 45 8.60 -11.46 17.90
C ALA A 45 8.94 -10.18 17.13
N VAL A 46 10.23 -9.92 16.88
CA VAL A 46 10.67 -8.79 16.06
C VAL A 46 10.08 -8.85 14.65
N HIS A 47 10.18 -9.99 13.98
CA HIS A 47 9.63 -10.16 12.63
C HIS A 47 8.11 -10.00 12.57
N ARG A 48 7.38 -10.40 13.62
CA ARG A 48 5.94 -10.14 13.72
C ARG A 48 5.64 -8.65 13.84
N VAL A 49 6.35 -7.92 14.69
CA VAL A 49 6.18 -6.47 14.84
C VAL A 49 6.55 -5.72 13.55
N GLU A 50 7.61 -6.13 12.87
CA GLU A 50 7.99 -5.59 11.55
C GLU A 50 6.90 -5.85 10.52
N ALA A 51 6.38 -7.09 10.43
CA ALA A 51 5.29 -7.47 9.53
C ALA A 51 4.05 -6.61 9.77
N GLU A 52 3.62 -6.49 11.04
CA GLU A 52 2.46 -5.68 11.44
C GLU A 52 2.66 -4.20 11.12
N THR A 53 3.87 -3.68 11.33
CA THR A 53 4.21 -2.28 11.02
C THR A 53 4.14 -2.03 9.52
N HIS A 54 4.69 -2.93 8.70
CA HIS A 54 4.59 -2.84 7.24
C HIS A 54 3.15 -2.96 6.75
N ALA A 55 2.37 -3.88 7.31
CA ALA A 55 0.94 -4.04 7.00
C ALA A 55 0.12 -2.80 7.39
N ARG A 56 0.45 -2.16 8.51
CA ARG A 56 -0.20 -0.91 8.93
C ARG A 56 0.16 0.24 7.98
N ALA A 57 1.43 0.39 7.62
CA ALA A 57 1.88 1.41 6.68
C ALA A 57 1.23 1.22 5.29
N ALA A 58 1.15 -0.02 4.82
CA ALA A 58 0.44 -0.42 3.62
C ALA A 58 -1.03 0.05 3.61
N ARG A 59 -1.77 -0.28 4.67
CA ARG A 59 -3.18 0.12 4.81
C ARG A 59 -3.35 1.63 4.82
N VAL A 60 -2.52 2.35 5.58
CA VAL A 60 -2.54 3.82 5.62
C VAL A 60 -2.27 4.41 4.24
N HIS A 61 -1.28 3.88 3.51
CA HIS A 61 -0.99 4.33 2.16
C HIS A 61 -2.14 4.06 1.19
N HIS A 62 -2.73 2.86 1.22
CA HIS A 62 -3.88 2.54 0.39
C HIS A 62 -5.05 3.50 0.66
N THR A 63 -5.45 3.67 1.93
CA THR A 63 -6.53 4.60 2.30
C THR A 63 -6.22 6.04 1.90
N ALA A 64 -4.98 6.49 2.05
CA ALA A 64 -4.58 7.84 1.64
C ALA A 64 -4.71 8.01 0.11
N VAL A 65 -4.38 6.99 -0.67
CA VAL A 65 -4.51 7.07 -2.14
C VAL A 65 -5.97 6.98 -2.58
N GLU A 66 -6.80 6.13 -1.96
CA GLU A 66 -8.24 6.12 -2.22
C GLU A 66 -8.88 7.47 -1.91
N PHE A 67 -8.51 8.08 -0.79
CA PHE A 67 -8.98 9.41 -0.42
C PHE A 67 -8.55 10.46 -1.44
N GLN A 68 -7.28 10.45 -1.87
CA GLN A 68 -6.79 11.36 -2.90
C GLN A 68 -7.48 11.15 -4.25
N ALA A 69 -7.76 9.90 -4.63
CA ALA A 69 -8.47 9.58 -5.86
C ALA A 69 -9.92 10.08 -5.81
N ARG A 70 -10.60 9.90 -4.67
CA ARG A 70 -11.95 10.46 -4.47
C ARG A 70 -11.95 11.99 -4.48
N HIS A 71 -11.04 12.62 -3.75
CA HIS A 71 -10.94 14.08 -3.72
C HIS A 71 -10.65 14.65 -5.11
N ALA A 72 -9.82 13.99 -5.92
CA ALA A 72 -9.60 14.40 -7.30
C ALA A 72 -10.90 14.35 -8.11
N LEU A 73 -11.66 13.26 -8.04
CA LEU A 73 -12.94 13.10 -8.74
C LEU A 73 -14.02 14.08 -8.24
N GLU A 74 -14.00 14.46 -6.96
CA GLU A 74 -14.95 15.40 -6.35
C GLU A 74 -14.61 16.88 -6.65
N HIS A 75 -13.40 17.18 -7.13
CA HIS A 75 -12.90 18.54 -7.40
C HIS A 75 -12.43 18.75 -8.84
N GLU A 76 -12.83 17.88 -9.77
CA GLU A 76 -12.64 18.00 -11.23
C GLU A 76 -13.75 18.84 -11.93
N ASP A 77 -14.64 19.51 -11.16
CA ASP A 77 -15.68 20.44 -11.65
C ASP A 77 -15.18 21.90 -11.79
#